data_AF-A0A147IVF7-F1
#
_entry.id   AF-A0A147IVF7-F1
#
_cell.length_a   1.000
_cell.length_b   1.000
_cell.length_c   1.000
_cell.angle_alpha   90.00
_cell.angle_beta   90.00
_cell.angle_gamma   90.00
#
_symmetry.space_group_name_H-M   'P 1'
#
loop_
_entity.id
_entity.type
_entity.pdbx_description
1 polymer ?
#
loop_
_entity_poly.entity_id
_entity_poly.type
_entity_poly.pdbx_seq_one_letter_code
_entity_poly.pdbx_strand_id
1 'polypeptide(L)' 'MDMADSNEPIHVAKEDARAGSTPHVTRYVLPISLVLVIAIFAFLVLR' A
#
# COMPACT_ATOMS: atom_id res chain seq x y z
N MET A 1 -14.68 -11.46 43.25
CA MET A 1 -15.25 -10.39 42.41
C MET A 1 -14.26 -9.24 42.38
N ASP A 2 -13.80 -8.72 41.28
CA ASP A 2 -13.56 -9.23 39.94
C ASP A 2 -12.45 -8.32 39.41
N MET A 3 -11.57 -8.88 38.59
CA MET A 3 -10.41 -8.18 38.05
C MET A 3 -10.88 -6.89 37.38
N ALA A 4 -10.24 -5.77 37.71
CA ALA A 4 -10.41 -4.53 36.97
C ALA A 4 -10.04 -4.82 35.51
N ASP A 5 -11.08 -4.97 34.71
CA ASP A 5 -11.03 -5.33 33.31
C ASP A 5 -10.18 -4.27 32.60
N SER A 6 -8.96 -4.68 32.22
CA SER A 6 -8.06 -3.96 31.32
C SER A 6 -8.66 -3.94 29.91
N ASN A 7 -9.90 -3.48 29.79
CA ASN A 7 -10.56 -3.21 28.52
C ASN A 7 -10.13 -1.82 28.09
N GLU A 8 -8.85 -1.72 27.74
CA GLU A 8 -8.39 -0.73 26.79
C GLU A 8 -8.83 -1.30 25.43
N PRO A 9 -9.93 -0.80 24.83
CA PRO A 9 -10.35 -1.30 23.53
C PRO A 9 -9.20 -1.02 22.58
N ILE A 10 -8.55 -2.09 22.15
CA ILE A 10 -7.50 -2.04 21.13
C ILE A 10 -8.19 -1.48 19.89
N HIS A 11 -8.07 -0.17 19.68
CA HIS A 11 -8.52 0.51 18.49
C HIS A 11 -7.51 0.17 17.38
N VAL A 12 -7.42 -1.11 17.03
CA VAL A 12 -6.88 -1.50 15.74
C VAL A 12 -7.93 -1.06 14.76
N ALA A 13 -7.70 0.10 14.16
CA ALA A 13 -8.58 0.66 13.18
C ALA A 13 -8.90 -0.44 12.16
N LYS A 14 -10.21 -0.75 12.00
CA LYS A 14 -10.73 -1.78 11.09
C LYS A 14 -10.31 -1.57 9.62
N GLU A 15 -9.60 -0.49 9.33
CA GLU A 15 -8.97 -0.19 8.04
C GLU A 15 -7.82 -1.13 7.69
N ASP A 16 -7.05 -1.65 8.66
CA ASP A 16 -5.92 -2.55 8.38
C ASP A 16 -6.34 -3.98 8.00
N ALA A 17 -7.59 -4.38 8.29
CA ALA A 17 -8.10 -5.72 8.00
C ALA A 17 -8.57 -5.89 6.54
N ARG A 18 -8.71 -4.80 5.77
CA ARG A 18 -9.11 -4.81 4.34
C ARG A 18 -8.18 -3.99 3.45
N ALA A 19 -7.33 -3.15 4.01
CA ALA A 19 -6.24 -2.52 3.28
C ALA A 19 -4.95 -3.25 3.70
N GLY A 20 -4.59 -4.29 2.95
CA GLY A 20 -3.30 -4.95 3.12
C GLY A 20 -2.18 -3.90 3.15
N SER A 21 -1.72 -3.61 4.37
CA SER A 21 -0.45 -3.09 4.89
C SER A 21 0.64 -2.57 3.92
N THR A 22 0.29 -1.95 2.77
CA THR A 22 1.18 -1.09 1.96
C THR A 22 0.43 -0.38 0.81
N PRO A 23 -0.46 0.60 1.10
CA PRO A 23 -1.04 1.43 0.04
C PRO A 23 0.02 2.23 -0.71
N HIS A 24 1.11 2.60 -0.02
CA HIS A 24 2.12 3.50 -0.55
C HIS A 24 2.94 2.83 -1.66
N VAL A 25 3.56 1.68 -1.39
CA VAL A 25 4.46 1.00 -2.33
C VAL A 25 3.75 0.57 -3.61
N THR A 26 2.57 -0.06 -3.50
CA THR A 26 1.77 -0.48 -4.66
C THR A 26 1.32 0.72 -5.50
N ARG A 27 1.05 1.88 -4.88
CA ARG A 27 0.65 3.11 -5.57
C ARG A 27 1.78 3.73 -6.41
N TYR A 28 3.05 3.47 -6.09
CA TYR A 28 4.19 3.96 -6.89
C TYR A 28 4.71 2.93 -7.90
N VAL A 29 4.68 1.64 -7.57
CA VAL A 29 5.15 0.59 -8.49
C VAL A 29 4.41 0.64 -9.83
N LEU A 30 3.09 0.83 -9.80
CA LEU A 30 2.27 0.87 -11.00
C LEU A 30 2.62 2.04 -11.94
N PRO A 31 2.60 3.31 -11.51
CA PRO A 31 2.98 4.41 -12.38
C PRO A 31 4.46 4.39 -12.78
N ILE A 32 5.38 4.00 -11.88
CA ILE A 32 6.82 3.96 -12.20
C ILE A 32 7.11 2.92 -13.29
N SER A 33 6.59 1.70 -13.14
CA SER A 33 6.80 0.63 -14.13
C SER A 33 6.20 0.99 -15.48
N LEU A 34 5.01 1.59 -15.50
CA LEU A 34 4.36 2.06 -16.72
C LEU A 34 5.21 3.10 -17.45
N VAL A 35 5.68 4.13 -16.74
CA VAL A 35 6.53 5.18 -17.31
C VAL A 35 7.83 4.60 -17.84
N LEU A 36 8.44 3.65 -17.12
CA LEU A 36 9.68 3.01 -17.55
C LEU A 36 9.50 2.23 -18.86
N VAL A 37 8.42 1.45 -18.99
CA VAL A 37 8.10 0.72 -20.23
C VAL A 37 7.89 1.69 -21.39
N ILE A 38 7.12 2.75 -21.18
CA ILE A 38 6.90 3.79 -22.20
C ILE A 38 8.22 4.43 -22.63
N ALA A 39 9.10 4.78 -21.69
CA ALA A 39 10.40 5.39 -21.99
C ALA A 39 11.30 4.45 -22.81
N ILE A 40 11.33 3.16 -22.46
CA ILE A 40 12.10 2.14 -23.22
C ILE A 40 11.55 2.01 -24.64
N PHE A 41 10.23 1.87 -24.79
CA PHE A 41 9.62 1.76 -26.12
C PHE A 41 9.80 3.03 -26.94
N ALA A 42 9.63 4.20 -26.34
CA ALA A 42 9.88 5.48 -26.98
C ALA A 42 11.34 5.56 -27.48
N PHE A 43 12.31 5.17 -26.66
CA PHE A 43 13.71 5.12 -27.07
C PHE A 43 13.96 4.12 -28.20
N LEU A 44 13.36 2.93 -28.14
CA LEU A 44 13.52 1.91 -29.20
C LEU A 44 12.90 2.33 -30.53
N VAL A 45 11.80 3.08 -30.51
CA VAL A 45 11.09 3.54 -31.72
C VAL A 45 11.70 4.82 -32.29
N LEU A 46 12.19 5.73 -31.44
CA LEU A 46 12.72 7.04 -31.83
C LEU A 46 14.23 7.04 -32.11
N ARG A 47 14.95 5.97 -31.76
CA ARG A 47 16.35 5.77 -32.18
C ARG A 47 16.42 5.18 -33.59
#